data_AF-A0AAJ2C8J1-F1
#
_entry.id   AF-A0AAJ2C8J1-F1
#
_cell.length_a   1.000
_cell.length_b   1.000
_cell.length_c   1.000
_cell.angle_alpha   90.00
_cell.angle_beta   90.00
_cell.angle_gamma   90.00
#
_symmetry.space_group_name_H-M   'P 1'
#
loop_
_entity.id
_entity.type
_entity.pdbx_description
1 polymer ?
#
loop_
_entity_poly.entity_id
_entity_poly.type
_entity_poly.pdbx_seq_one_letter_code
_entity_poly.pdbx_strand_id
1 'polypeptide(L)'
;MRDRIEIHPGVFRRQDHYQAVYTGTAERLVSAGLVLPEQLPGQPGNGRGMCTYNPDGSKVGKGSPLGRGPGRKYIVAKKCADGSVFEVRLNLSPERRDSFEAQQVRSSACWPFPVVGGMQFLCAPAPEART
;
A
#
# COMPACT_ATOMS: atom_id res chain seq x y z
N MET A 1 -6.74 -6.22 6.49
CA MET A 1 -6.54 -4.90 7.13
C MET A 1 -5.52 -4.14 6.30
N ARG A 2 -5.77 -2.86 5.97
CA ARG A 2 -4.78 -2.03 5.26
C ARG A 2 -3.91 -1.39 6.33
N ASP A 3 -2.74 -1.98 6.60
CA ASP A 3 -1.84 -1.45 7.62
C ASP A 3 -1.42 -0.03 7.27
N ARG A 4 -1.91 0.92 8.06
CA ARG A 4 -1.48 2.31 8.04
C ARG A 4 -0.33 2.42 9.02
N ILE A 5 0.88 2.55 8.50
CA ILE A 5 2.11 2.58 9.30
C ILE A 5 2.72 3.97 9.16
N GLU A 6 3.09 4.58 10.28
CA GLU A 6 3.88 5.81 10.27
C GLU A 6 5.34 5.47 9.93
N ILE A 7 5.87 6.08 8.87
CA ILE A 7 7.23 5.81 8.38
C ILE A 7 8.19 6.98 8.62
N HIS A 8 7.65 8.16 8.88
CA HIS A 8 8.33 9.41 9.18
C HIS A 8 7.34 10.29 9.93
N PRO A 9 7.76 11.18 10.85
CA PRO A 9 6.84 12.02 11.61
C PRO A 9 5.79 12.72 10.73
N GLY A 10 4.52 12.38 10.95
CA GLY A 10 3.38 12.93 10.19
C GLY A 10 3.21 12.39 8.76
N VAL A 11 3.93 11.32 8.40
CA VAL A 11 3.81 10.62 7.10
C VAL A 11 3.40 9.17 7.31
N PHE A 12 2.23 8.84 6.77
CA PHE A 12 1.66 7.51 6.88
C PHE A 12 1.74 6.80 5.55
N ARG A 13 2.21 5.56 5.57
CA ARG A 13 2.16 4.63 4.44
C ARG A 13 0.99 3.68 4.59
N ARG A 14 0.27 3.45 3.50
CA ARG A 14 -0.64 2.31 3.35
C ARG A 14 -0.36 1.62 2.01
N GLN A 15 -0.65 0.33 1.94
CA GLN A 15 -0.62 -0.40 0.67
C GLN A 15 -2.02 -0.39 0.04
N ASP A 16 -2.08 -0.11 -1.27
CA ASP A 16 -3.30 -0.15 -2.06
C ASP A 16 -3.06 -0.93 -3.35
N HIS A 17 -3.49 -2.19 -3.38
CA HIS A 17 -3.28 -3.14 -4.46
C HIS A 17 -1.80 -3.17 -4.93
N TYR A 18 -1.50 -2.56 -6.09
CA TYR A 18 -0.18 -2.49 -6.73
C TYR A 18 0.62 -1.22 -6.38
N GLN A 19 0.14 -0.42 -5.43
CA GLN A 19 0.74 0.87 -5.06
C GLN A 19 1.10 0.94 -3.58
N ALA A 20 2.24 1.56 -3.29
CA ALA A 20 2.50 2.12 -1.97
C ALA A 20 1.99 3.56 -1.95
N VAL A 21 1.13 3.89 -1.00
CA VAL A 21 0.49 5.20 -0.88
C VAL A 21 0.96 5.87 0.40
N TYR A 22 1.51 7.06 0.26
CA TYR A 22 2.01 7.88 1.36
C TYR A 22 1.16 9.13 1.50
N THR A 23 0.76 9.47 2.72
CA THR A 23 -0.07 10.63 3.00
C THR A 23 0.57 11.49 4.07
N GLY A 24 0.57 12.81 3.84
CA GLY A 24 1.09 13.80 4.77
C GLY A 24 0.91 15.22 4.23
N THR A 25 1.36 16.22 4.98
CA THR A 25 1.45 17.60 4.46
C THR A 25 2.62 17.71 3.47
N ALA A 26 2.64 18.79 2.66
CA ALA A 26 3.72 19.05 1.71
C ALA A 26 5.11 18.98 2.36
N GLU A 27 5.29 19.71 3.46
CA GLU A 27 6.55 19.80 4.19
C GLU A 27 7.03 18.45 4.71
N ARG A 28 6.10 17.63 5.24
CA ARG A 28 6.41 16.30 5.78
C ARG A 28 6.80 15.31 4.68
N LEU A 29 6.15 15.38 3.53
CA LEU A 29 6.50 14.54 2.38
C LEU A 29 7.82 14.94 1.73
N VAL A 30 8.13 16.24 1.70
CA VAL A 30 9.43 16.75 1.23
C VAL A 30 10.56 16.35 2.18
N SER A 31 10.39 16.56 3.49
CA SER A 31 11.39 16.15 4.50
C SER A 31 11.61 14.64 4.55
N ALA A 32 10.58 13.84 4.28
CA ALA A 32 10.71 12.40 4.12
C ALA A 32 11.36 11.97 2.78
N GLY A 33 11.70 12.92 1.89
CA GLY A 33 12.33 12.64 0.60
C GLY A 33 11.43 11.96 -0.44
N LEU A 34 10.10 11.94 -0.23
CA LEU A 34 9.16 11.27 -1.13
C LEU A 34 8.88 12.11 -2.40
N VAL A 35 8.94 13.43 -2.27
CA VAL A 35 8.68 14.40 -3.34
C VAL A 35 9.62 15.59 -3.21
N LEU A 36 9.94 16.21 -4.35
CA LEU A 36 10.58 17.52 -4.36
C LEU A 36 9.51 18.62 -4.24
N PRO A 37 9.83 19.80 -3.67
CA PRO A 37 8.88 20.91 -3.57
C PRO A 37 8.27 21.29 -4.92
N GLU A 38 9.09 21.31 -5.97
CA GLU A 38 8.71 21.63 -7.35
C GLU A 38 7.77 20.58 -7.97
N GLN A 39 7.69 19.39 -7.39
CA GLN A 39 6.82 18.30 -7.88
C GLN A 39 5.40 18.38 -7.31
N LEU A 40 5.15 19.29 -6.37
CA LEU A 40 3.85 19.42 -5.72
C LEU A 40 2.80 20.02 -6.69
N PRO A 41 1.54 19.56 -6.62
CA PRO A 41 0.44 20.18 -7.33
C PRO A 41 0.31 21.67 -7.00
N GLY A 42 0.02 22.49 -8.02
CA GLY A 42 -0.09 23.93 -7.89
C GLY A 42 1.21 24.72 -8.05
N GLN A 43 2.36 24.04 -8.15
CA GLN A 43 3.63 24.68 -8.53
C GLN A 43 3.66 25.08 -10.02
N PRO A 44 4.57 25.98 -10.43
CA PRO A 44 4.78 26.30 -11.84
C PRO A 44 4.99 25.04 -12.69
N GLY A 45 4.30 25.00 -13.83
CA GLY A 45 4.31 23.83 -14.69
C GLY A 45 3.43 22.69 -14.22
N ASN A 46 2.86 22.67 -13.00
CA ASN A 46 2.09 21.57 -12.43
C ASN A 46 0.58 21.80 -12.36
N GLY A 47 -0.19 20.72 -12.50
CA GLY A 47 -1.64 20.77 -12.32
C GLY A 47 -2.00 20.97 -10.84
N ARG A 48 -3.13 21.66 -10.57
CA ARG A 48 -3.56 21.95 -9.18
C ARG A 48 -4.06 20.71 -8.42
N GLY A 49 -4.61 19.72 -9.12
CA GLY A 49 -5.20 18.53 -8.49
C GLY A 49 -4.25 17.33 -8.40
N MET A 50 -3.44 17.11 -9.44
CA MET A 50 -2.57 15.94 -9.52
C MET A 50 -1.42 16.17 -10.49
N CYS A 51 -0.26 15.62 -10.17
CA CYS A 51 0.91 15.55 -11.05
C CYS A 51 1.43 14.11 -11.13
N THR A 52 2.03 13.75 -12.28
CA THR A 52 2.58 12.41 -12.51
C THR A 52 4.03 12.54 -12.98
N TYR A 53 4.90 11.71 -12.41
CA TYR A 53 6.33 11.70 -12.67
C TYR A 53 6.80 10.26 -12.95
N ASN A 54 7.75 10.14 -13.87
CA ASN A 54 8.45 8.89 -14.12
C ASN A 54 9.47 8.59 -13.00
N PRO A 55 10.03 7.37 -12.95
CA PRO A 55 11.01 6.99 -11.92
C PRO A 55 12.27 7.85 -11.92
N ASP A 56 12.67 8.36 -13.09
CA ASP A 56 13.79 9.27 -13.29
C ASP A 56 13.50 10.71 -12.83
N GLY A 57 12.28 10.99 -12.36
CA GLY A 57 11.83 12.32 -11.95
C GLY A 57 11.33 13.21 -13.10
N SER A 58 11.34 12.72 -14.34
CA SER A 58 10.79 13.46 -15.48
C SER A 58 9.26 13.55 -15.40
N LYS A 59 8.72 14.71 -15.82
CA LYS A 59 7.28 14.95 -15.75
C LYS A 59 6.55 14.23 -16.89
N VAL A 60 5.45 13.57 -16.57
CA VAL A 60 4.59 12.92 -17.57
C VAL A 60 3.62 13.94 -18.17
N GLY A 61 3.71 14.10 -19.50
CA GLY A 61 2.77 14.92 -20.28
C GLY A 61 1.38 14.29 -20.40
N LYS A 62 0.37 15.13 -20.65
CA LYS A 62 -1.00 14.67 -20.91
C LYS A 62 -1.02 13.82 -22.18
N GLY A 63 -1.69 12.66 -22.14
CA GLY A 63 -1.79 11.74 -23.28
C GLY A 63 -0.56 10.85 -23.51
N SER A 64 0.41 10.84 -22.58
CA SER A 64 1.57 9.95 -22.70
C SER A 64 1.11 8.48 -22.72
N PRO A 65 1.53 7.68 -23.74
CA PRO A 65 1.13 6.28 -23.89
C PRO A 65 1.88 5.34 -22.95
N LEU A 66 2.97 5.82 -22.30
CA LEU A 66 3.67 5.06 -21.27
C LEU A 66 2.67 4.77 -20.15
N GLY A 67 2.31 3.49 -19.98
CA GLY A 67 1.30 3.01 -19.04
C GLY A 67 1.71 3.12 -17.56
N ARG A 68 1.14 2.26 -16.72
CA ARG A 68 1.40 2.18 -15.26
C ARG A 68 2.73 1.49 -14.95
N GLY A 69 3.83 1.99 -15.52
CA GLY A 69 5.16 1.43 -15.31
C GLY A 69 5.57 1.44 -13.82
N PRO A 70 6.47 0.52 -13.42
CA PRO A 70 6.99 0.46 -12.05
C PRO A 70 7.79 1.73 -11.72
N GLY A 71 7.77 2.14 -10.45
CA GLY A 71 8.43 3.36 -9.98
C GLY A 71 7.75 4.67 -10.37
N ARG A 72 6.70 4.62 -11.21
CA ARG A 72 5.92 5.82 -11.55
C ARG A 72 5.24 6.38 -10.31
N LYS A 73 5.34 7.70 -10.16
CA LYS A 73 4.88 8.46 -8.99
C LYS A 73 3.71 9.37 -9.36
N TYR A 74 2.64 9.31 -8.59
CA TYR A 74 1.48 10.19 -8.68
C TYR A 74 1.38 11.01 -7.41
N ILE A 75 1.27 12.33 -7.54
CA ILE A 75 1.17 13.24 -6.40
C ILE A 75 -0.19 13.93 -6.51
N VAL A 76 -1.09 13.63 -5.58
CA VAL A 76 -2.49 14.07 -5.60
C VAL A 76 -2.72 15.03 -4.45
N ALA A 77 -3.27 16.21 -4.74
CA ALA A 77 -3.73 17.13 -3.71
C ALA A 77 -5.12 16.70 -3.22
N LYS A 78 -5.29 16.60 -1.90
CA LYS A 78 -6.54 16.33 -1.22
C LYS A 78 -6.85 17.51 -0.30
N LYS A 79 -8.05 18.07 -0.43
CA LYS A 79 -8.56 19.03 0.54
C LYS A 79 -9.09 18.24 1.74
N CYS A 80 -8.56 18.54 2.91
CA CYS A 80 -9.09 18.10 4.20
C CYS A 80 -9.62 19.32 4.96
N ALA A 81 -10.46 19.08 5.97
CA ALA A 81 -10.99 20.15 6.81
C ALA A 81 -9.87 20.96 7.50
N ASP A 82 -8.78 20.28 7.89
CA ASP A 82 -7.63 20.87 8.58
C ASP A 82 -6.54 21.43 7.64
N GLY A 83 -6.78 21.43 6.32
CA GLY A 83 -5.86 21.99 5.33
C GLY A 83 -5.54 21.08 4.14
N SER A 84 -4.45 21.39 3.43
CA SER A 84 -4.03 20.68 2.22
C SER A 84 -3.18 19.46 2.59
N VAL A 85 -3.72 18.26 2.35
CA VAL A 85 -3.01 16.99 2.47
C VAL A 85 -2.63 16.51 1.08
N PHE A 86 -1.48 15.86 0.96
CA PHE A 86 -1.03 15.30 -0.30
C PHE A 86 -0.91 13.79 -0.18
N GLU A 87 -1.22 13.11 -1.29
CA GLU A 87 -1.11 11.68 -1.42
C GLU A 87 -0.12 11.33 -2.53
N VAL A 88 0.97 10.67 -2.15
CA VAL A 88 2.01 10.21 -3.06
C VAL A 88 1.80 8.71 -3.29
N ARG A 89 1.44 8.34 -4.51
CA ARG A 89 1.24 6.94 -4.92
C ARG A 89 2.41 6.50 -5.76
N LEU A 90 3.07 5.43 -5.33
CA LEU A 90 4.19 4.81 -6.03
C LEU A 90 3.76 3.45 -6.57
N ASN A 91 3.87 3.27 -7.89
CA ASN A 91 3.69 1.95 -8.50
C ASN A 91 4.84 1.03 -8.08
N LEU A 92 4.52 -0.09 -7.43
CA LEU A 92 5.51 -1.09 -7.06
C LEU A 92 5.99 -1.86 -8.30
N SER A 93 7.25 -2.28 -8.30
CA SER A 93 7.76 -3.27 -9.27
C SER A 93 7.09 -4.63 -9.06
N PRO A 94 7.02 -5.50 -10.08
CA PRO A 94 6.49 -6.86 -9.93
C PRO A 94 7.13 -7.62 -8.77
N GLU A 95 8.45 -7.63 -8.68
CA GLU A 95 9.20 -8.32 -7.61
C GLU A 95 8.84 -7.82 -6.20
N ARG A 96 8.61 -6.51 -6.05
CA ARG A 96 8.13 -5.94 -4.79
C ARG A 96 6.69 -6.32 -4.50
N ARG A 97 5.82 -6.43 -5.52
CA ARG A 97 4.44 -6.91 -5.36
C ARG A 97 4.43 -8.35 -4.87
N ASP A 98 5.21 -9.24 -5.49
CA ASP A 98 5.30 -10.65 -5.12
C ASP A 98 5.80 -10.83 -3.69
N SER A 99 6.77 -10.02 -3.27
CA SER A 99 7.29 -10.04 -1.89
C SER A 99 6.23 -9.62 -0.85
N PHE A 100 5.37 -8.65 -1.19
CA PHE A 100 4.27 -8.25 -0.31
C PHE A 100 3.13 -9.24 -0.30
N GLU A 101 2.79 -9.84 -1.44
CA GLU A 101 1.78 -10.90 -1.52
C GLU A 101 2.24 -12.13 -0.72
N ALA A 102 3.51 -12.54 -0.85
CA ALA A 102 4.09 -13.60 -0.04
C ALA A 102 4.09 -13.28 1.46
N GLN A 103 4.32 -12.02 1.85
CA GLN A 103 4.21 -11.58 3.26
C GLN A 103 2.76 -11.54 3.73
N GLN A 104 1.81 -11.06 2.92
CA GLN A 104 0.39 -11.06 3.25
C GLN A 104 -0.18 -12.46 3.37
N VAL A 105 0.21 -13.38 2.47
CA VAL A 105 -0.15 -14.81 2.55
C VAL A 105 0.43 -15.43 3.81
N ARG A 106 1.66 -15.10 4.22
CA ARG A 106 2.23 -15.56 5.50
C ARG A 106 1.46 -15.01 6.71
N SER A 107 1.10 -13.73 6.70
CA SER A 107 0.36 -13.07 7.78
C SER A 107 -1.12 -13.46 7.83
N SER A 108 -1.73 -13.83 6.70
CA SER A 108 -3.10 -14.36 6.65
C SER A 108 -3.15 -15.88 6.86
N ALA A 109 -2.05 -16.59 6.60
CA ALA A 109 -1.88 -18.01 6.94
C ALA A 109 -1.58 -18.23 8.42
N CYS A 110 -1.09 -17.21 9.18
CA CYS A 110 -1.01 -17.29 10.63
C CYS A 110 -2.37 -16.96 11.28
N TRP A 111 -3.35 -17.81 11.01
CA TRP A 111 -4.54 -17.87 11.84
C TRP A 111 -4.17 -18.39 13.24
N PRO A 112 -4.56 -17.70 14.33
CA PRO A 112 -4.27 -18.14 15.70
C PRO A 112 -5.26 -19.21 16.18
N PHE A 113 -6.21 -19.62 15.34
CA PHE A 113 -7.00 -20.81 15.61
C PHE A 113 -6.22 -22.00 15.07
N PRO A 114 -5.82 -22.96 15.91
CA PRO A 114 -5.50 -24.27 15.37
C PRO A 114 -6.75 -24.70 14.58
N VAL A 115 -6.57 -25.03 13.30
CA VAL A 115 -7.41 -26.07 12.72
C VAL A 115 -7.22 -27.23 13.70
N VAL A 116 -8.21 -27.47 14.56
CA VAL A 116 -8.21 -28.60 15.46
C VAL A 116 -8.25 -29.83 14.57
N GLY A 117 -7.06 -30.31 14.22
CA GLY A 117 -6.84 -31.64 13.70
C GLY A 117 -7.18 -32.59 14.84
N GLY A 118 -8.40 -33.12 14.81
CA GLY A 118 -8.82 -34.14 15.77
C GLY A 118 -10.28 -34.06 16.15
N MET A 119 -11.20 -34.20 15.20
CA MET A 119 -12.45 -34.90 15.51
C MET A 119 -12.29 -36.35 15.05
N GLN A 120 -11.45 -37.08 15.79
CA GLN A 120 -11.62 -38.52 15.88
C GLN A 120 -12.93 -38.69 16.64
N PHE A 121 -14.02 -38.97 15.93
CA PHE A 121 -15.22 -39.52 16.59
C PHE A 121 -14.84 -40.92 17.09
N LEU A 122 -14.22 -40.97 18.27
CA LEU A 122 -14.19 -42.15 19.11
C LEU A 122 -15.60 -42.34 19.65
N CYS A 123 -16.48 -42.91 18.84
CA CYS A 123 -17.65 -43.62 19.35
C CYS A 123 -17.20 -45.03 19.74
N ALA A 124 -16.81 -45.19 20.99
CA ALA A 124 -16.95 -46.43 21.74
C ALA A 124 -17.11 -46.02 23.21
N PRO A 125 -17.93 -46.71 24.04
CA PRO A 125 -18.14 -48.15 23.97
C PRO A 125 -19.58 -48.63 24.27
N ALA A 126 -19.87 -49.90 24.00
CA ALA A 126 -20.46 -50.80 25.00
C ALA A 126 -20.22 -52.28 24.62
N PRO A 127 -20.10 -53.19 25.61
CA PRO A 127 -19.55 -54.54 25.45
C PRO A 127 -20.61 -55.65 25.42
N GLU A 128 -20.11 -56.90 25.37
CA GLU A 128 -20.76 -58.19 25.70
C GLU A 128 -21.69 -58.82 24.64
N ALA A 129 -21.73 -60.14 24.42
CA ALA A 129 -20.99 -61.28 24.93
C ALA A 129 -21.22 -62.47 23.96
N ARG A 130 -20.36 -63.49 24.09
CA ARG A 130 -20.49 -64.80 23.44
C ARG A 130 -21.79 -65.50 23.85
N THR A 131 -22.37 -66.27 22.93
CA THR A 131 -22.83 -67.64 23.20
C THR A 131 -22.58 -68.46 21.95
#